data_AF-A0A401YQS0-F1
#
_entry.id   AF-A0A401YQS0-F1
#
_cell.length_a   1.000
_cell.length_b   1.000
_cell.length_c   1.000
_cell.angle_alpha   90.00
_cell.angle_beta   90.00
_cell.angle_gamma   90.00
#
_symmetry.space_group_name_H-M   'P 1'
#
loop_
_entity.id
_entity.type
_entity.pdbx_description
1 polymer ?
#
loop_
_entity_poly.entity_id
_entity_poly.type
_entity_poly.pdbx_seq_one_letter_code
_entity_poly.pdbx_strand_id
1 'polypeptide(L)'
;MTESTTGRYDAALDTLEDIGWTVLEADEEDVPEANPFLRLPVDEDDSFDADGNVVRELRVTWRGSAADAQVAFAAQGLVLVIPLTQDEGVATLLPQDTAARDLQRIMRVFAGLRARGYVAEGALAWANTDGWASVRSRGGDAGAVFWTTQNHENCFDRDCDLLLPLPLQWAGDERRLAEALAVCGLGVEVPDSEDVVFYLLPRSDASSASGVCRRTLASTGAG
;
A
#
# COMPACT_ATOMS: atom_id res chain seq x y z
N MET A 1 -18.47 16.89 21.71
CA MET A 1 -17.88 16.50 20.42
C MET A 1 -16.45 16.93 20.47
N THR A 2 -15.61 16.07 21.04
CA THR A 2 -14.16 16.11 20.86
C THR A 2 -13.94 15.75 19.39
N GLU A 3 -13.55 16.72 18.56
CA GLU A 3 -13.02 16.43 17.23
C GLU A 3 -11.82 15.50 17.44
N SER A 4 -11.91 14.28 16.90
CA SER A 4 -10.90 13.26 17.13
C SER A 4 -9.58 13.73 16.56
N THR A 5 -8.55 13.72 17.38
CA THR A 5 -7.18 14.09 17.01
C THR A 5 -6.56 13.06 16.06
N THR A 6 -7.21 11.94 15.73
CA THR A 6 -6.69 10.75 15.00
C THR A 6 -6.76 10.82 13.46
N GLY A 7 -6.77 12.01 12.85
CA GLY A 7 -7.23 12.19 11.46
C GLY A 7 -6.61 11.30 10.35
N ARG A 8 -5.38 10.79 10.49
CA ARG A 8 -4.81 9.83 9.51
C ARG A 8 -5.29 8.40 9.73
N TYR A 9 -5.49 8.03 10.99
CA TYR A 9 -6.02 6.73 11.36
C TYR A 9 -7.47 6.63 10.92
N ASP A 10 -8.28 7.65 11.24
CA ASP A 10 -9.68 7.75 10.80
C ASP A 10 -9.77 7.70 9.27
N ALA A 11 -8.93 8.44 8.54
CA ALA A 11 -8.91 8.39 7.08
C ALA A 11 -8.55 7.01 6.52
N ALA A 12 -7.77 6.20 7.26
CA ALA A 12 -7.48 4.82 6.87
C ALA A 12 -8.68 3.91 7.12
N LEU A 13 -9.41 4.11 8.22
CA LEU A 13 -10.66 3.44 8.52
C LEU A 13 -11.74 3.76 7.48
N ASP A 14 -11.93 5.04 7.14
CA ASP A 14 -12.85 5.49 6.09
C ASP A 14 -12.53 4.81 4.74
N THR A 15 -11.23 4.71 4.41
CA THR A 15 -10.77 4.04 3.18
C THR A 15 -11.15 2.55 3.17
N LEU A 16 -11.11 1.88 4.33
CA LEU A 16 -11.54 0.49 4.46
C LEU A 16 -13.05 0.34 4.30
N GLU A 17 -13.84 1.21 4.93
CA GLU A 17 -15.29 1.22 4.78
C GLU A 17 -15.72 1.46 3.32
N ASP A 18 -15.06 2.39 2.63
CA ASP A 18 -15.28 2.68 1.21
C ASP A 18 -15.09 1.47 0.29
N ILE A 19 -14.22 0.52 0.69
CA ILE A 19 -13.98 -0.73 -0.05
C ILE A 19 -14.75 -1.93 0.54
N GLY A 20 -15.68 -1.68 1.46
CA GLY A 20 -16.63 -2.66 1.97
C GLY A 20 -16.22 -3.41 3.24
N TRP A 21 -15.21 -2.91 3.97
CA TRP A 21 -14.90 -3.42 5.30
C TRP A 21 -15.86 -2.85 6.34
N THR A 22 -16.04 -3.58 7.43
CA THR A 22 -16.75 -3.11 8.62
C THR A 22 -15.75 -2.73 9.70
N VAL A 23 -15.83 -1.51 10.23
CA VAL A 23 -15.07 -1.09 11.41
C VAL A 23 -15.94 -1.31 12.64
N LEU A 24 -15.47 -2.11 13.59
CA LEU A 24 -16.19 -2.52 14.79
C LEU A 24 -15.56 -1.90 16.04
N GLU A 25 -16.41 -1.46 16.96
CA GLU A 25 -15.99 -1.05 18.29
C GLU A 25 -15.60 -2.27 19.14
N ALA A 26 -14.84 -2.03 20.20
CA ALA A 26 -14.25 -3.11 21.00
C ALA A 26 -15.27 -3.99 21.73
N ASP A 27 -16.41 -3.41 22.13
CA ASP A 27 -17.50 -4.06 22.86
C ASP A 27 -18.61 -4.58 21.94
N GLU A 28 -18.46 -4.45 20.63
CA GLU A 28 -19.45 -4.93 19.67
C GLU A 28 -19.41 -6.45 19.53
N GLU A 29 -20.46 -7.13 20.03
CA GLU A 29 -20.56 -8.60 20.03
C GLU A 29 -20.93 -9.17 18.65
N ASP A 30 -21.68 -8.42 17.85
CA ASP A 30 -22.17 -8.85 16.54
C ASP A 30 -21.08 -8.68 15.46
N VAL A 31 -20.24 -9.71 15.29
CA VAL A 31 -19.30 -9.78 14.17
C VAL A 31 -20.04 -10.27 12.94
N PRO A 32 -20.08 -9.51 11.82
CA PRO A 32 -20.69 -10.00 10.60
C PRO A 32 -19.95 -11.27 10.15
N GLU A 33 -20.61 -12.42 9.98
CA GLU A 33 -19.90 -13.68 9.67
C GLU A 33 -19.18 -13.68 8.30
N ALA A 34 -19.64 -12.88 7.34
CA ALA A 34 -19.20 -12.97 5.94
C ALA A 34 -18.33 -11.79 5.44
N ASN A 35 -18.25 -10.68 6.17
CA ASN A 35 -17.61 -9.46 5.68
C ASN A 35 -16.21 -9.23 6.28
N PRO A 36 -15.26 -8.66 5.54
CA PRO A 36 -14.00 -8.25 6.13
C PRO A 36 -14.25 -7.18 7.20
N PHE A 37 -13.49 -7.23 8.30
CA PHE A 37 -13.66 -6.29 9.40
C PHE A 37 -12.33 -5.92 10.07
N LEU A 38 -12.33 -4.75 10.70
CA LEU A 38 -11.31 -4.30 11.63
C LEU A 38 -11.99 -3.94 12.95
N ARG A 39 -11.60 -4.58 14.06
CA ARG A 39 -12.11 -4.27 15.39
C ARG A 39 -11.07 -3.49 16.19
N LEU A 40 -11.49 -2.33 16.68
CA LEU A 40 -10.69 -1.40 17.46
C LEU A 40 -10.56 -1.89 18.92
N PRO A 41 -9.46 -1.59 19.63
CA PRO A 41 -9.33 -1.93 21.04
C PRO A 41 -10.09 -0.94 21.94
N VAL A 42 -10.40 -1.35 23.17
CA VAL A 42 -11.16 -0.53 24.14
C VAL A 42 -10.47 0.79 24.50
N ASP A 43 -9.13 0.78 24.55
CA ASP A 43 -8.32 1.90 25.04
C ASP A 43 -7.30 2.33 23.97
N GLU A 44 -7.74 3.12 22.99
CA GLU A 44 -6.84 3.65 21.94
C GLU A 44 -6.21 5.01 22.27
N ASP A 45 -6.82 5.78 23.17
CA ASP A 45 -6.42 7.16 23.52
C ASP A 45 -4.94 7.28 23.92
N ASP A 46 -4.40 6.28 24.61
CA ASP A 46 -3.00 6.24 25.06
C ASP A 46 -2.00 5.92 23.92
N SER A 47 -2.49 5.59 22.73
CA SER A 47 -1.68 5.23 21.56
C SER A 47 -1.44 6.39 20.60
N PHE A 48 -2.17 7.50 20.75
CA PHE A 48 -2.06 8.68 19.92
C PHE A 48 -1.52 9.89 20.69
N ASP A 49 -0.74 10.75 20.03
CA ASP A 49 -0.44 12.08 20.56
C ASP A 49 -1.54 13.10 20.21
N ALA A 50 -1.37 14.34 20.71
CA ALA A 50 -2.31 15.43 20.45
C ALA A 50 -2.43 15.84 18.97
N ASP A 51 -1.50 15.38 18.12
CA ASP A 51 -1.49 15.64 16.68
C ASP A 51 -2.03 14.42 15.89
N GLY A 52 -2.46 13.35 16.58
CA GLY A 52 -2.99 12.14 15.95
C GLY A 52 -1.95 11.16 15.46
N ASN A 53 -0.68 11.34 15.82
CA ASN A 53 0.34 10.38 15.43
C ASN A 53 0.29 9.19 16.39
N VAL A 54 0.44 8.00 15.84
CA VAL A 54 0.63 6.78 16.62
C VAL A 54 1.97 6.86 17.34
N VAL A 55 1.96 6.93 18.67
CA VAL A 55 3.15 7.00 19.55
C VAL A 55 3.41 5.69 20.30
N ARG A 56 2.44 4.77 20.32
CA ARG A 56 2.58 3.42 20.86
C ARG A 56 1.94 2.41 19.92
N GLU A 57 2.42 1.17 19.99
CA GLU A 57 1.81 0.08 19.23
C GLU A 57 0.35 -0.09 19.62
N LEU A 58 -0.53 -0.09 18.61
CA LEU A 58 -1.96 -0.35 18.78
C LEU A 58 -2.29 -1.72 18.19
N ARG A 59 -2.91 -2.59 18.98
CA ARG A 59 -3.32 -3.93 18.54
C ARG A 59 -4.78 -3.92 18.14
N VAL A 60 -5.06 -4.31 16.91
CA VAL A 60 -6.41 -4.39 16.35
C VAL A 60 -6.72 -5.83 15.97
N THR A 61 -7.96 -6.26 16.14
CA THR A 61 -8.39 -7.56 15.59
C THR A 61 -8.82 -7.34 14.15
N TRP A 62 -8.52 -8.26 13.25
CA TRP A 62 -8.83 -8.11 11.84
C TRP A 62 -9.29 -9.43 11.24
N ARG A 63 -10.05 -9.34 10.15
CA ARG A 63 -10.35 -10.45 9.24
C ARG A 63 -10.57 -9.91 7.83
N GLY A 64 -9.99 -10.55 6.82
CA GLY A 64 -10.16 -10.16 5.43
C GLY A 64 -8.88 -10.28 4.61
N SER A 65 -8.71 -9.39 3.62
CA SER A 65 -7.46 -9.31 2.88
C SER A 65 -6.43 -8.47 3.65
N ALA A 66 -5.28 -9.07 3.97
CA ALA A 66 -4.16 -8.32 4.55
C ALA A 66 -3.71 -7.18 3.63
N ALA A 67 -3.76 -7.39 2.31
CA ALA A 67 -3.33 -6.41 1.32
C ALA A 67 -4.18 -5.14 1.36
N ASP A 68 -5.50 -5.29 1.42
CA ASP A 68 -6.44 -4.16 1.48
C ASP A 68 -6.18 -3.31 2.73
N ALA A 69 -6.06 -3.98 3.89
CA ALA A 69 -5.75 -3.34 5.16
C ALA A 69 -4.39 -2.63 5.14
N GLN A 70 -3.33 -3.30 4.68
CA GLN A 70 -1.99 -2.71 4.62
C GLN A 70 -1.93 -1.53 3.65
N VAL A 71 -2.59 -1.60 2.49
CA VAL A 71 -2.64 -0.52 1.50
C VAL A 71 -3.41 0.69 2.03
N ALA A 72 -4.57 0.50 2.66
CA ALA A 72 -5.37 1.59 3.23
C ALA A 72 -4.58 2.38 4.27
N PHE A 73 -3.92 1.68 5.20
CA PHE A 73 -3.09 2.30 6.22
C PHE A 73 -1.82 2.95 5.63
N ALA A 74 -1.15 2.29 4.69
CA ALA A 74 0.05 2.84 4.05
C ALA A 74 -0.26 4.10 3.22
N ALA A 75 -1.44 4.21 2.64
CA ALA A 75 -1.90 5.42 1.93
C ALA A 75 -1.96 6.65 2.84
N GLN A 76 -2.24 6.45 4.13
CA GLN A 76 -2.25 7.49 5.15
C GLN A 76 -0.90 7.64 5.87
N GLY A 77 0.15 6.96 5.40
CA GLY A 77 1.48 7.02 6.00
C GLY A 77 1.58 6.27 7.32
N LEU A 78 0.72 5.27 7.55
CA LEU A 78 0.74 4.38 8.71
C LEU A 78 1.31 3.00 8.34
N VAL A 79 1.73 2.20 9.33
CA VAL A 79 2.22 0.83 9.12
C VAL A 79 1.38 -0.13 9.94
N LEU A 80 0.57 -0.94 9.26
CA LEU A 80 -0.18 -2.03 9.87
C LEU A 80 0.52 -3.36 9.59
N VAL A 81 1.08 -3.98 10.63
CA VAL A 81 1.75 -5.28 10.54
C VAL A 81 0.71 -6.38 10.64
N ILE A 82 0.58 -7.19 9.60
CA ILE A 82 -0.41 -8.27 9.50
C ILE A 82 0.28 -9.62 9.25
N PRO A 83 0.00 -10.67 10.04
CA PRO A 83 0.44 -12.02 9.72
C PRO A 83 -0.17 -12.51 8.40
N LEU A 84 0.64 -12.60 7.33
CA LEU A 84 0.17 -12.95 5.98
C LEU A 84 -0.26 -14.41 5.79
N THR A 85 -0.08 -15.26 6.80
CA THR A 85 -0.43 -16.70 6.73
C THR A 85 -1.84 -17.00 7.27
N GLN A 86 -2.59 -15.97 7.64
CA GLN A 86 -3.92 -16.07 8.24
C GLN A 86 -4.84 -15.11 7.50
N ASP A 87 -6.14 -15.39 7.51
CA ASP A 87 -7.21 -14.52 7.01
C ASP A 87 -7.93 -13.77 8.14
N GLU A 88 -7.57 -14.06 9.38
CA GLU A 88 -8.00 -13.36 10.59
C GLU A 88 -6.94 -13.41 11.69
N GLY A 89 -7.00 -12.48 12.64
CA GLY A 89 -6.17 -12.51 13.82
C GLY A 89 -5.95 -11.14 14.43
N VAL A 90 -4.74 -10.92 14.97
CA VAL A 90 -4.33 -9.64 15.56
C VAL A 90 -3.29 -8.99 14.66
N ALA A 91 -3.56 -7.75 14.26
CA ALA A 91 -2.63 -6.88 13.56
C ALA A 91 -2.07 -5.82 14.51
N THR A 92 -0.90 -5.29 14.20
CA THR A 92 -0.22 -4.28 15.01
C THR A 92 0.04 -3.03 14.19
N LEU A 93 -0.58 -1.92 14.57
CA LEU A 93 -0.27 -0.60 14.04
C LEU A 93 0.97 -0.06 14.76
N LEU A 94 2.03 0.25 14.00
CA LEU A 94 3.31 0.69 14.57
C LEU A 94 3.36 2.22 14.79
N PRO A 95 4.20 2.69 15.73
CA PRO A 95 4.49 4.11 15.90
C PRO A 95 5.06 4.78 14.65
N GLN A 96 4.69 6.04 14.43
CA GLN A 96 5.00 6.79 13.20
C GLN A 96 6.49 7.16 13.04
N ASP A 97 7.28 7.12 14.12
CA ASP A 97 8.73 7.36 14.09
C ASP A 97 9.54 6.15 13.58
N THR A 98 8.86 5.04 13.27
CA THR A 98 9.46 3.88 12.59
C THR A 98 9.94 4.28 11.19
N ALA A 99 11.08 3.73 10.76
CA ALA A 99 11.59 3.97 9.41
C ALA A 99 10.52 3.62 8.36
N ALA A 100 10.33 4.53 7.38
CA ALA A 100 9.30 4.36 6.37
C ALA A 100 9.51 3.07 5.56
N ARG A 101 8.47 2.23 5.56
CA ARG A 101 8.41 0.93 4.86
C ARG A 101 8.24 1.12 3.37
N ASP A 102 8.64 0.12 2.59
CA ASP A 102 8.59 0.22 1.12
C ASP A 102 7.16 0.48 0.62
N LEU A 103 6.14 -0.19 1.19
CA LEU A 103 4.75 0.06 0.82
C LEU A 103 4.32 1.53 1.02
N GLN A 104 4.72 2.16 2.14
CA GLN A 104 4.39 3.58 2.39
C GLN A 104 5.04 4.51 1.37
N ARG A 105 6.27 4.21 0.95
CA ARG A 105 6.98 4.99 -0.08
C ARG A 105 6.28 4.89 -1.42
N ILE A 106 5.85 3.69 -1.79
CA ILE A 106 5.08 3.42 -3.01
C ILE A 106 3.75 4.18 -2.96
N MET A 107 2.99 4.05 -1.87
CA MET A 107 1.69 4.70 -1.73
C MET A 107 1.78 6.23 -1.76
N ARG A 108 2.86 6.81 -1.23
CA ARG A 108 3.12 8.25 -1.35
C ARG A 108 3.33 8.69 -2.80
N VAL A 109 4.08 7.90 -3.60
CA VAL A 109 4.24 8.17 -5.03
C VAL A 109 2.89 8.04 -5.74
N PHE A 110 2.10 7.02 -5.42
CA PHE A 110 0.78 6.79 -6.01
C PHE A 110 -0.20 7.93 -5.69
N ALA A 111 -0.17 8.48 -4.49
CA ALA A 111 -0.94 9.69 -4.15
C ALA A 111 -0.56 10.87 -5.06
N GLY A 112 0.73 11.06 -5.32
CA GLY A 112 1.21 12.07 -6.26
C GLY A 112 0.77 11.82 -7.72
N LEU A 113 0.67 10.57 -8.15
CA LEU A 113 0.16 10.21 -9.48
C LEU A 113 -1.36 10.43 -9.58
N ARG A 114 -2.12 10.05 -8.55
CA ARG A 114 -3.57 10.33 -8.45
C ARG A 114 -3.88 11.82 -8.53
N ALA A 115 -3.09 12.66 -7.85
CA ALA A 115 -3.22 14.12 -7.95
C ALA A 115 -2.97 14.67 -9.37
N ARG A 116 -2.36 13.88 -10.27
CA ARG A 116 -2.12 14.20 -11.69
C ARG A 116 -3.12 13.51 -12.63
N GLY A 117 -4.15 12.86 -12.09
CA GLY A 117 -5.21 12.22 -12.86
C GLY A 117 -4.96 10.76 -13.27
N TYR A 118 -3.91 10.11 -12.73
CA TYR A 118 -3.69 8.68 -12.95
C TYR A 118 -4.58 7.84 -12.02
N VAL A 119 -5.01 6.67 -12.48
CA VAL A 119 -5.47 5.60 -11.59
C VAL A 119 -4.24 4.89 -11.03
N ALA A 120 -3.81 5.26 -9.82
CA ALA A 120 -2.62 4.71 -9.17
C ALA A 120 -2.98 4.02 -7.84
N GLU A 121 -3.11 2.70 -7.85
CA GLU A 121 -3.74 1.92 -6.78
C GLU A 121 -2.93 0.68 -6.38
N GLY A 122 -2.83 0.44 -5.07
CA GLY A 122 -2.26 -0.79 -4.53
C GLY A 122 -3.32 -1.87 -4.39
N ALA A 123 -2.96 -3.13 -4.67
CA ALA A 123 -3.83 -4.29 -4.50
C ALA A 123 -5.26 -4.12 -5.10
N LEU A 124 -5.36 -3.44 -6.24
CA LEU A 124 -6.63 -2.92 -6.79
C LEU A 124 -7.71 -4.00 -7.00
N ALA A 125 -7.30 -5.22 -7.31
CA ALA A 125 -8.18 -6.36 -7.50
C ALA A 125 -7.38 -7.66 -7.31
N TRP A 126 -8.09 -8.78 -7.14
CA TRP A 126 -7.47 -10.10 -7.02
C TRP A 126 -6.61 -10.47 -8.23
N ALA A 127 -7.12 -10.23 -9.44
CA ALA A 127 -6.47 -10.59 -10.70
C ALA A 127 -6.39 -9.41 -11.70
N ASN A 128 -5.49 -9.51 -12.68
CA ASN A 128 -5.22 -8.46 -13.66
C ASN A 128 -6.48 -8.06 -14.47
N THR A 129 -7.29 -9.04 -14.88
CA THR A 129 -8.50 -8.79 -15.67
C THR A 129 -9.49 -7.89 -14.94
N ASP A 130 -9.70 -8.16 -13.65
CA ASP A 130 -10.59 -7.37 -12.78
C ASP A 130 -10.01 -6.00 -12.49
N GLY A 131 -8.68 -5.92 -12.27
CA GLY A 131 -7.97 -4.65 -12.11
C GLY A 131 -8.16 -3.73 -13.31
N TRP A 132 -7.98 -4.25 -14.53
CA TRP A 132 -8.21 -3.48 -15.76
C TRP A 132 -9.68 -3.11 -15.97
N ALA A 133 -10.63 -3.95 -15.55
CA ALA A 133 -12.05 -3.59 -15.57
C ALA A 133 -12.33 -2.40 -14.64
N SER A 134 -11.72 -2.38 -13.45
CA SER A 134 -11.80 -1.26 -12.49
C SER A 134 -11.14 0.02 -13.03
N VAL A 135 -9.96 -0.08 -13.66
CA VAL A 135 -9.30 1.07 -14.30
C VAL A 135 -10.20 1.70 -15.37
N ARG A 136 -10.80 0.89 -16.25
CA ARG A 136 -11.69 1.37 -17.32
C ARG A 136 -12.95 2.04 -16.77
N SER A 137 -13.57 1.49 -15.72
CA SER A 137 -14.77 2.10 -15.12
C SER A 137 -14.48 3.48 -14.50
N ARG A 138 -13.22 3.73 -14.11
CA ARG A 138 -12.72 5.01 -13.57
C ARG A 138 -12.18 5.96 -14.66
N GLY A 139 -12.25 5.58 -15.94
CA GLY A 139 -11.73 6.39 -17.06
C GLY A 139 -10.19 6.44 -17.11
N GLY A 140 -9.51 5.46 -16.53
CA GLY A 140 -8.04 5.40 -16.43
C GLY A 140 -7.30 5.07 -17.73
N ASP A 141 -7.97 5.08 -18.89
CA ASP A 141 -7.36 4.79 -20.19
C ASP A 141 -6.26 5.79 -20.56
N ALA A 142 -6.30 6.99 -19.97
CA ALA A 142 -5.27 8.02 -20.16
C ALA A 142 -4.02 7.83 -19.27
N GLY A 143 -4.07 6.94 -18.27
CA GLY A 143 -2.97 6.71 -17.33
C GLY A 143 -3.37 5.86 -16.14
N ALA A 144 -2.66 4.74 -15.95
CA ALA A 144 -2.87 3.86 -14.81
C ALA A 144 -1.55 3.22 -14.36
N VAL A 145 -1.44 2.91 -13.07
CA VAL A 145 -0.40 2.03 -12.51
C VAL A 145 -0.94 1.31 -11.28
N PHE A 146 -0.90 -0.01 -11.27
CA PHE A 146 -1.41 -0.79 -10.13
C PHE A 146 -0.77 -2.16 -10.02
N TRP A 147 -0.94 -2.80 -8.87
CA TRP A 147 -0.68 -4.24 -8.71
C TRP A 147 -1.92 -4.94 -8.15
N THR A 148 -1.96 -6.27 -8.24
CA THR A 148 -3.08 -7.09 -7.76
C THR A 148 -2.87 -7.56 -6.32
N THR A 149 -3.94 -7.96 -5.64
CA THR A 149 -3.89 -8.59 -4.31
C THR A 149 -2.94 -9.79 -4.30
N GLN A 150 -3.00 -10.64 -5.34
CA GLN A 150 -2.09 -11.78 -5.48
C GLN A 150 -0.61 -11.35 -5.53
N ASN A 151 -0.28 -10.27 -6.25
CA ASN A 151 1.10 -9.77 -6.27
C ASN A 151 1.50 -9.21 -4.90
N HIS A 152 0.57 -8.58 -4.18
CA HIS A 152 0.84 -8.04 -2.85
C HIS A 152 1.27 -9.14 -1.86
N GLU A 153 0.47 -10.21 -1.77
CA GLU A 153 0.70 -11.34 -0.87
C GLU A 153 2.03 -12.07 -1.15
N ASN A 154 2.52 -12.03 -2.40
CA ASN A 154 3.76 -12.68 -2.78
C ASN A 154 4.99 -11.77 -2.68
N CYS A 155 4.82 -10.46 -2.81
CA CYS A 155 5.94 -9.54 -2.96
C CYS A 155 6.30 -8.78 -1.68
N PHE A 156 5.36 -8.59 -0.74
CA PHE A 156 5.60 -7.90 0.52
C PHE A 156 5.73 -8.89 1.68
N ASP A 157 6.52 -8.52 2.69
CA ASP A 157 6.46 -9.18 3.99
C ASP A 157 5.34 -8.59 4.87
N ARG A 158 5.17 -9.20 6.05
CA ARG A 158 4.20 -8.74 7.06
C ARG A 158 4.46 -7.32 7.55
N ASP A 159 5.69 -6.82 7.42
CA ASP A 159 6.15 -5.52 7.91
C ASP A 159 6.05 -4.44 6.81
N CYS A 160 5.42 -4.77 5.68
CA CYS A 160 5.19 -3.93 4.51
C CYS A 160 6.46 -3.56 3.72
N ASP A 161 7.53 -4.35 3.87
CA ASP A 161 8.76 -4.22 3.09
C ASP A 161 8.75 -5.17 1.88
N LEU A 162 9.37 -4.73 0.78
CA LEU A 162 9.31 -5.46 -0.48
C LEU A 162 10.38 -6.56 -0.50
N LEU A 163 9.95 -7.83 -0.54
CA LEU A 163 10.83 -9.01 -0.55
C LEU A 163 11.20 -9.48 -1.97
N LEU A 164 10.26 -9.35 -2.91
CA LEU A 164 10.42 -9.80 -4.30
C LEU A 164 10.09 -8.66 -5.27
N PRO A 165 10.59 -8.71 -6.52
CA PRO A 165 10.16 -7.77 -7.55
C PRO A 165 8.64 -7.70 -7.66
N LEU A 166 8.07 -6.50 -7.51
CA LEU A 166 6.63 -6.26 -7.63
C LEU A 166 6.28 -5.85 -9.06
N PRO A 167 5.56 -6.71 -9.82
CA PRO A 167 5.07 -6.33 -11.14
C PRO A 167 3.93 -5.31 -11.03
N LEU A 168 4.05 -4.21 -11.78
CA LEU A 168 3.03 -3.18 -11.89
C LEU A 168 2.40 -3.20 -13.30
N GLN A 169 1.09 -3.42 -13.32
CA GLN A 169 0.27 -3.16 -14.49
C GLN A 169 0.25 -1.65 -14.75
N TRP A 170 0.29 -1.22 -16.01
CA TRP A 170 0.39 0.19 -16.32
C TRP A 170 -0.21 0.55 -17.69
N ALA A 171 -0.56 1.82 -17.84
CA ALA A 171 -0.92 2.47 -19.10
C ALA A 171 -0.53 3.95 -19.04
N GLY A 172 -0.27 4.57 -20.20
CA GLY A 172 0.03 6.01 -20.31
C GLY A 172 1.48 6.30 -20.69
N ASP A 173 2.03 7.40 -20.17
CA ASP A 173 3.39 7.85 -20.47
C ASP A 173 4.42 7.09 -19.62
N GLU A 174 5.08 6.10 -20.22
CA GLU A 174 6.11 5.26 -19.59
C GLU A 174 7.18 6.09 -18.87
N ARG A 175 7.69 7.14 -19.53
CA ARG A 175 8.77 7.96 -18.99
C ARG A 175 8.31 8.71 -17.74
N ARG A 176 7.09 9.25 -17.74
CA ARG A 176 6.52 9.91 -16.55
C ARG A 176 6.30 8.93 -15.41
N LEU A 177 5.84 7.72 -15.69
CA LEU A 177 5.68 6.67 -14.68
C LEU A 177 7.03 6.28 -14.10
N ALA A 178 8.05 6.03 -14.94
CA ALA A 178 9.41 5.70 -14.50
C ALA A 178 10.00 6.80 -13.60
N GLU A 179 9.89 8.07 -14.02
CA GLU A 179 10.35 9.23 -13.26
C GLU A 179 9.63 9.34 -11.89
N ALA A 180 8.31 9.13 -11.86
CA ALA A 180 7.54 9.16 -10.61
C ALA A 180 7.89 8.00 -9.69
N LEU A 181 7.99 6.77 -10.21
CA LEU A 181 8.32 5.57 -9.44
C LEU A 181 9.72 5.66 -8.85
N ALA A 182 10.70 6.23 -9.56
CA ALA A 182 12.05 6.40 -9.03
C ALA A 182 12.10 7.23 -7.73
N VAL A 183 11.11 8.11 -7.48
CA VAL A 183 11.02 8.92 -6.26
C VAL A 183 10.81 8.07 -5.00
N CYS A 184 10.26 6.85 -5.09
CA CYS A 184 10.10 6.00 -3.92
C CYS A 184 11.42 5.48 -3.35
N GLY A 185 12.53 5.63 -4.07
CA GLY A 185 13.87 5.18 -3.64
C GLY A 185 14.06 3.66 -3.78
N LEU A 186 13.19 2.98 -4.52
CA LEU A 186 13.34 1.58 -4.92
C LEU A 186 13.98 1.49 -6.31
N GLY A 187 14.52 0.32 -6.64
CA GLY A 187 14.93 0.03 -8.01
C GLY A 187 13.68 -0.04 -8.91
N VAL A 188 13.74 0.53 -10.10
CA VAL A 188 12.66 0.45 -11.10
C VAL A 188 13.22 -0.19 -12.37
N GLU A 189 12.65 -1.32 -12.79
CA GLU A 189 12.87 -1.85 -14.13
C GLU A 189 11.76 -1.32 -15.03
N VAL A 190 12.17 -0.50 -15.99
CA VAL A 190 11.28 0.10 -16.98
C VAL A 190 11.07 -0.93 -18.10
N PRO A 191 9.83 -1.19 -18.53
CA PRO A 191 9.56 -2.13 -19.61
C PRO A 191 10.17 -1.62 -20.94
N ASP A 192 10.59 -2.54 -21.81
CA ASP A 192 11.07 -2.19 -23.16
C ASP A 192 9.91 -2.02 -24.17
N SER A 193 8.67 -2.35 -23.78
CA SER A 193 7.45 -2.20 -24.59
C SER A 193 6.19 -2.14 -23.72
N GLU A 194 5.08 -1.63 -24.28
CA GLU A 194 3.78 -1.48 -23.60
C GLU A 194 3.15 -2.82 -23.15
N ASP A 195 3.56 -3.95 -23.75
CA ASP A 195 3.08 -5.29 -23.39
C ASP A 195 3.79 -5.89 -22.16
N VAL A 196 4.83 -5.21 -21.64
CA VAL A 196 5.63 -5.65 -20.49
C VAL A 196 5.34 -4.75 -19.29
N VAL A 197 5.37 -5.33 -18.09
CA VAL A 197 5.10 -4.62 -16.84
C VAL A 197 6.33 -3.87 -16.31
N PHE A 198 6.12 -2.82 -15.53
CA PHE A 198 7.18 -2.30 -14.66
C PHE A 198 7.46 -3.29 -13.53
N TYR A 199 8.70 -3.31 -13.03
CA TYR A 199 9.01 -3.95 -11.76
C TYR A 199 9.57 -2.92 -10.76
N LEU A 200 8.97 -2.87 -9.57
CA LEU A 200 9.65 -2.30 -8.41
C LEU A 200 10.50 -3.39 -7.77
N LEU A 201 11.77 -3.08 -7.53
CA LEU A 201 12.72 -4.03 -6.98
C LEU A 201 12.89 -3.78 -5.48
N PRO A 202 13.03 -4.86 -4.68
CA PRO A 202 13.47 -4.76 -3.30
C PRO A 202 14.70 -3.87 -3.17
N ARG A 203 14.77 -3.14 -2.05
CA ARG A 203 15.99 -2.40 -1.72
C ARG A 203 17.15 -3.38 -1.73
N SER A 204 18.19 -3.04 -2.48
CA SER A 204 19.43 -3.78 -2.45
C SER A 204 20.09 -3.47 -1.12
N ASP A 205 19.70 -4.19 -0.07
CA ASP A 205 20.50 -4.21 1.14
C ASP A 205 21.90 -4.68 0.72
N ALA A 206 22.92 -3.92 1.12
CA ALA A 206 24.33 -4.22 0.86
C ALA A 206 24.80 -5.55 1.47
N SER A 207 23.89 -6.39 1.98
CA SER A 207 24.14 -7.70 2.58
C SER A 207 23.80 -8.89 1.68
N SER A 208 23.28 -8.70 0.46
CA SER A 208 22.98 -9.80 -0.46
C SER A 208 23.70 -9.60 -1.79
N ALA A 209 25.02 -9.82 -1.77
CA ALA A 209 25.82 -9.96 -2.97
C ALA A 209 25.41 -11.25 -3.72
N SER A 210 24.64 -11.11 -4.80
CA SER A 210 24.76 -11.99 -5.96
C SER A 210 24.30 -11.24 -7.20
N GLY A 211 25.25 -11.00 -8.10
CA GLY A 211 25.13 -10.09 -9.22
C GLY A 211 24.17 -10.57 -10.29
N VAL A 212 23.22 -9.69 -10.64
CA VAL A 212 22.64 -9.64 -11.98
C VAL A 212 22.66 -8.18 -12.41
N CYS A 213 23.28 -7.92 -13.57
CA CYS A 213 23.42 -6.61 -14.18
C CYS A 213 22.08 -5.87 -14.26
N ARG A 214 21.91 -4.80 -13.48
CA ARG A 214 20.86 -3.81 -13.67
C ARG A 214 21.33 -2.76 -14.67
N ARG A 215 20.55 -2.52 -15.73
CA ARG A 215 20.66 -1.30 -16.54
C ARG A 215 20.16 -0.14 -15.68
N THR A 216 21.06 0.52 -14.99
CA THR A 216 20.79 1.83 -14.40
C THR A 216 20.57 2.82 -15.53
N LEU A 217 19.45 3.55 -15.53
CA LEU A 217 19.24 4.68 -16.43
C LEU A 217 20.37 5.69 -16.18
N ALA A 218 21.35 5.71 -17.08
CA ALA A 218 22.36 6.74 -17.11
C ALA A 218 21.68 8.04 -17.55
N SER A 219 21.72 9.07 -16.70
CA SER A 219 21.33 10.42 -17.10
C SER A 219 22.31 10.94 -18.14
N THR A 220 22.00 10.79 -19.42
CA THR A 220 22.67 11.53 -20.49
C THR A 220 22.14 12.96 -20.48
N GLY A 221 22.71 13.78 -19.60
CA GLY A 221 22.69 15.23 -19.75
C GLY A 221 23.73 15.65 -20.76
N ALA A 222 23.29 15.99 -21.97
CA ALA A 222 24.08 16.73 -22.96
C ALA A 222 23.36 18.06 -23.23
N GLY A 223 24.08 19.16 -23.07
CA GLY A 223 23.62 20.53 -23.30
C GLY A 223 24.44 21.53 -22.50
#